data_AF-A0A7Y6UF62-F1
#
_entry.id   AF-A0A7Y6UF62-F1
#
_cell.length_a   1.000
_cell.length_b   1.000
_cell.length_c   1.000
_cell.angle_alpha   90.00
_cell.angle_beta   90.00
_cell.angle_gamma   90.00
#
_symmetry.space_group_name_H-M   'P 1'
#
loop_
_entity.id
_entity.type
_entity.pdbx_description
1 polymer ?
#
loop_
_entity_poly.entity_id
_entity_poly.type
_entity_poly.pdbx_seq_one_letter_code
_entity_poly.pdbx_strand_id
1 'polypeptide(L)'
;MKTALLGTIIGLLIAVSATTSCSINHRSDQYACTKSSDCEPGRTCSDGFCITGEGPVVDAGKVDAPKTPDGGQPGCPSQCTSCNATTKSCVIDCAMANGACNQPIVCPAGFKCDIRCNQDNACRQGINCLQGASCQISCSARQSCDQVACGPGACSVTCNGVQSCRNVACGNSCACDVMCTGNQACFGGSISCSSIACRSGLGCTSSPNLCHSCQ
;
A
#
# COMPACT_ATOMS: atom_id res chain seq x y z
N MET A 1 92.85 -38.83 1.48
CA MET A 1 91.40 -38.54 1.69
C MET A 1 91.16 -37.12 1.18
N LYS A 2 90.96 -36.97 -0.15
CA LYS A 2 89.68 -36.63 -0.84
C LYS A 2 89.04 -35.31 -0.34
N THR A 3 89.33 -34.21 -1.06
CA THR A 3 88.41 -33.37 -1.90
C THR A 3 87.81 -32.20 -1.11
N ALA A 4 88.06 -30.90 -1.36
CA ALA A 4 88.08 -30.06 -2.57
C ALA A 4 86.69 -29.73 -3.17
N LEU A 5 86.32 -28.44 -3.04
CA LEU A 5 85.55 -27.55 -3.92
C LEU A 5 84.07 -27.80 -4.30
N LEU A 6 83.45 -26.66 -4.68
CA LEU A 6 82.18 -26.38 -5.40
C LEU A 6 80.94 -26.27 -4.49
N GLY A 7 80.33 -25.08 -4.34
CA GLY A 7 79.58 -24.35 -5.37
C GLY A 7 78.09 -24.64 -5.10
N THR A 8 77.18 -23.69 -4.89
CA THR A 8 76.50 -22.93 -5.96
C THR A 8 75.49 -21.99 -5.30
N ILE A 9 75.38 -20.78 -5.87
CA ILE A 9 74.43 -19.70 -5.54
C ILE A 9 73.05 -20.04 -6.12
N ILE A 10 72.00 -20.01 -5.30
CA ILE A 10 70.59 -19.82 -5.71
C ILE A 10 69.97 -18.96 -4.59
N GLY A 11 69.77 -17.65 -4.73
CA GLY A 11 68.98 -17.02 -5.78
C GLY A 11 67.52 -16.88 -5.35
N LEU A 12 67.24 -16.40 -4.12
CA LEU A 12 65.88 -16.13 -3.68
C LEU A 12 65.50 -14.69 -4.07
N LEU A 13 65.07 -14.55 -5.33
CA LEU A 13 64.34 -13.38 -5.82
C LEU A 13 62.98 -13.34 -5.13
N ILE A 14 62.85 -12.54 -4.08
CA ILE A 14 61.55 -12.13 -3.54
C ILE A 14 60.98 -11.14 -4.55
N ALA A 15 60.17 -11.63 -5.48
CA ALA A 15 59.33 -10.81 -6.33
C ALA A 15 58.29 -10.12 -5.43
N VAL A 16 58.58 -8.87 -5.04
CA VAL A 16 57.57 -7.96 -4.50
C VAL A 16 56.66 -7.59 -5.66
N SER A 17 55.61 -8.39 -5.86
CA SER A 17 54.48 -8.01 -6.69
C SER A 17 53.78 -6.86 -5.99
N ALA A 18 54.25 -5.63 -6.25
CA ALA A 18 53.46 -4.44 -6.09
C ALA A 18 52.29 -4.61 -7.05
N THR A 19 51.17 -5.12 -6.55
CA THR A 19 49.89 -4.98 -7.23
C THR A 19 49.63 -3.49 -7.31
N THR A 20 50.03 -2.87 -8.41
CA THR A 20 49.47 -1.61 -8.86
C THR A 20 48.02 -1.89 -9.21
N SER A 21 47.18 -2.01 -8.18
CA SER A 21 45.77 -1.71 -8.34
C SER A 21 45.74 -0.31 -8.90
N CYS A 22 45.47 -0.19 -10.19
CA CYS A 22 45.00 1.04 -10.79
C CYS A 22 43.71 1.38 -10.05
N SER A 23 43.85 2.09 -8.93
CA SER A 23 42.73 2.76 -8.29
C SER A 23 42.28 3.79 -9.32
N ILE A 24 41.28 3.44 -10.11
CA ILE A 24 40.55 4.41 -10.92
C ILE A 24 39.85 5.30 -9.90
N ASN A 25 40.56 6.31 -9.44
CA ASN A 25 40.04 7.33 -8.59
C ASN A 25 39.14 8.16 -9.51
N HIS A 26 37.84 7.83 -9.56
CA HIS A 26 36.83 8.59 -10.29
C HIS A 26 36.60 10.00 -9.70
N ARG A 27 37.46 10.45 -8.77
CA ARG A 27 37.46 11.83 -8.30
C ARG A 27 38.01 12.68 -9.42
N SER A 28 37.16 13.55 -9.95
CA SER A 28 37.64 14.54 -10.90
C SER A 28 38.40 15.60 -10.11
N ASP A 29 39.71 15.74 -10.34
CA ASP A 29 40.55 16.72 -9.65
C ASP A 29 40.02 18.17 -9.79
N GLN A 30 39.23 18.42 -10.83
CA GLN A 30 38.56 19.69 -11.12
C GLN A 30 37.58 20.18 -10.04
N TYR A 31 37.21 19.34 -9.07
CA TYR A 31 36.35 19.75 -7.94
C TYR A 31 36.96 19.47 -6.57
N ALA A 32 38.24 19.08 -6.51
CA ALA A 32 38.92 18.84 -5.25
C ALA A 32 39.26 20.18 -4.56
N CYS A 33 39.16 20.24 -3.24
CA CYS A 33 39.51 21.44 -2.47
C CYS A 33 40.08 21.08 -1.10
N THR A 34 40.87 21.99 -0.55
CA THR A 34 41.31 21.95 0.86
C THR A 34 40.65 23.04 1.69
N LYS A 35 40.18 24.11 1.04
CA LYS A 35 39.48 25.25 1.63
C LYS A 35 38.50 25.85 0.61
N SER A 36 37.47 26.53 1.07
CA SER A 36 36.40 27.07 0.21
C SER A 36 36.86 28.11 -0.81
N SER A 37 38.01 28.75 -0.60
CA SER A 37 38.62 29.64 -1.58
C SER A 37 39.20 28.92 -2.80
N ASP A 38 39.37 27.59 -2.72
CA ASP A 38 39.85 26.77 -3.84
C ASP A 38 38.71 26.49 -4.85
N CYS A 39 37.47 26.86 -4.50
CA CYS A 39 36.27 26.61 -5.26
C CYS A 39 35.86 27.81 -6.12
N GLU A 40 35.26 27.52 -7.27
CA GLU A 40 34.58 28.53 -8.11
C GLU A 40 33.54 29.33 -7.29
N PRO A 41 33.30 30.61 -7.63
CA PRO A 41 32.31 31.43 -6.94
C PRO A 41 30.93 30.75 -6.86
N GLY A 42 30.33 30.73 -5.67
CA GLY A 42 29.05 30.04 -5.40
C GLY A 42 29.20 28.60 -4.89
N ARG A 43 30.43 28.13 -4.66
CA ARG A 43 30.71 26.80 -4.06
C ARG A 43 31.45 26.90 -2.73
N THR A 44 31.25 25.89 -1.89
CA THR A 44 31.89 25.74 -0.57
C THR A 44 32.61 24.40 -0.53
N CYS A 45 33.79 24.35 0.12
CA CYS A 45 34.53 23.11 0.26
C CYS A 45 33.93 22.24 1.37
N SER A 46 33.46 21.04 1.04
CA SER A 46 32.98 20.03 1.97
C SER A 46 33.60 18.68 1.62
N ASP A 47 34.21 18.01 2.62
CA ASP A 47 34.83 16.68 2.48
C ASP A 47 35.84 16.56 1.33
N GLY A 48 36.56 17.65 1.08
CA GLY A 48 37.54 17.73 0.01
C GLY A 48 36.95 18.00 -1.37
N PHE A 49 35.69 18.43 -1.46
CA PHE A 49 35.03 18.77 -2.72
C PHE A 49 34.28 20.10 -2.71
N CYS A 50 34.32 20.80 -3.84
CA CYS A 50 33.57 22.03 -4.07
C CYS A 50 32.10 21.73 -4.41
N ILE A 51 31.24 21.81 -3.41
CA ILE A 51 29.78 21.69 -3.55
C ILE A 51 29.14 23.06 -3.75
N THR A 52 28.07 23.16 -4.53
CA THR A 52 27.29 24.39 -4.62
C THR A 52 26.67 24.71 -3.26
N GLY A 53 26.96 25.89 -2.71
CA GLY A 53 26.23 26.38 -1.54
C GLY A 53 24.76 26.46 -1.91
N GLU A 54 23.88 25.94 -1.04
CA GLU A 54 22.47 25.55 -1.30
C GLU A 54 22.25 24.07 -1.69
N GLY A 55 23.04 23.15 -1.12
CA GLY A 55 22.51 21.83 -0.78
C GLY A 55 21.53 21.95 0.42
N PRO A 56 20.49 21.12 0.52
CA PRO A 56 19.50 21.22 1.60
C PRO A 56 20.21 21.16 2.95
N VAL A 57 19.88 22.10 3.82
CA VAL A 57 20.16 21.98 5.25
C VAL A 57 19.69 20.60 5.71
N VAL A 58 20.64 19.74 6.08
CA VAL A 58 20.35 18.57 6.91
C VAL A 58 20.06 19.11 8.31
N ASP A 59 18.79 19.46 8.53
CA ASP A 59 18.29 19.82 9.86
C ASP A 59 18.39 18.60 10.77
N ALA A 60 19.47 18.56 11.57
CA ALA A 60 19.48 17.82 12.82
C ALA A 60 18.46 18.46 13.78
N GLY A 61 17.19 18.07 13.67
CA GLY A 61 16.14 18.75 14.44
C GLY A 61 14.69 18.36 14.17
N LYS A 62 14.40 17.23 13.54
CA LYS A 62 13.11 16.56 13.69
C LYS A 62 13.42 15.07 13.65
N VAL A 63 13.04 14.35 14.71
CA VAL A 63 12.82 12.91 14.54
C VAL A 63 11.81 12.84 13.41
N ASP A 64 12.23 12.37 12.23
CA ASP A 64 11.28 12.05 11.18
C ASP A 64 10.18 11.26 11.85
N ALA A 65 8.96 11.81 11.86
CA ALA A 65 7.81 10.97 12.10
C ALA A 65 8.02 9.76 11.18
N PRO A 66 7.98 8.51 11.69
CA PRO A 66 8.26 7.34 10.87
C PRO A 66 7.47 7.52 9.60
N LYS A 67 8.16 7.50 8.45
CA LYS A 67 7.52 7.57 7.13
C LYS A 67 6.28 6.68 7.23
N THR A 68 5.11 7.29 7.37
CA THR A 68 3.90 6.59 6.99
C THR A 68 4.12 6.30 5.53
N PRO A 69 3.86 5.06 5.07
CA PRO A 69 3.97 4.76 3.66
C PRO A 69 2.87 5.53 2.91
N ASP A 70 3.08 6.83 2.72
CA ASP A 70 2.31 7.71 1.83
C ASP A 70 2.75 7.49 0.37
N GLY A 71 3.76 6.64 0.17
CA GLY A 71 4.00 5.96 -1.09
C GLY A 71 3.00 4.82 -1.26
N GLY A 72 1.76 5.17 -1.65
CA GLY A 72 0.92 4.22 -2.35
C GLY A 72 1.77 3.57 -3.45
N GLN A 73 1.88 2.24 -3.43
CA GLN A 73 2.63 1.49 -4.44
C GLN A 73 2.23 2.00 -5.83
N PRO A 74 3.14 2.20 -6.81
CA PRO A 74 2.77 2.72 -8.13
C PRO A 74 1.59 1.91 -8.71
N GLY A 75 0.46 2.57 -8.95
CA GLY A 75 -0.78 1.92 -9.39
C GLY A 75 -1.81 1.64 -8.28
N CYS A 76 -1.55 2.03 -7.03
CA CYS A 76 -2.50 1.95 -5.94
C CYS A 76 -3.47 3.14 -5.96
N PRO A 77 -4.78 2.92 -6.03
CA PRO A 77 -5.76 3.98 -5.86
C PRO A 77 -5.66 4.62 -4.48
N SER A 78 -5.78 5.94 -4.39
CA SER A 78 -5.57 6.71 -3.15
C SER A 78 -6.58 6.39 -2.04
N GLN A 79 -7.74 5.85 -2.38
CA GLN A 79 -8.74 5.40 -1.41
C GLN A 79 -8.38 4.08 -0.70
N CYS A 80 -7.42 3.31 -1.22
CA CYS A 80 -7.01 2.03 -0.64
C CYS A 80 -5.97 2.28 0.45
N THR A 81 -6.20 1.77 1.66
CA THR A 81 -5.18 1.80 2.72
C THR A 81 -4.03 0.84 2.41
N SER A 82 -4.31 -0.24 1.68
CA SER A 82 -3.31 -1.07 1.02
C SER A 82 -3.89 -1.69 -0.25
N CYS A 83 -3.06 -2.08 -1.21
CA CYS A 83 -3.53 -2.69 -2.44
C CYS A 83 -2.45 -3.57 -3.09
N ASN A 84 -2.87 -4.40 -4.04
CA ASN A 84 -1.99 -5.07 -4.99
C ASN A 84 -2.46 -4.72 -6.40
N ALA A 85 -1.68 -3.90 -7.12
CA ALA A 85 -2.01 -3.46 -8.47
C ALA A 85 -2.02 -4.61 -9.50
N THR A 86 -1.20 -5.65 -9.29
CA THR A 86 -1.12 -6.81 -10.18
C THR A 86 -2.39 -7.66 -10.12
N THR A 87 -2.86 -7.97 -8.91
CA THR A 87 -4.09 -8.74 -8.71
C THR A 87 -5.34 -7.87 -8.63
N LYS A 88 -5.18 -6.55 -8.77
CA LYS A 88 -6.22 -5.53 -8.58
C LYS A 88 -7.00 -5.73 -7.28
N SER A 89 -6.31 -5.92 -6.15
CA SER A 89 -6.96 -5.93 -4.83
C SER A 89 -6.80 -4.59 -4.14
N CYS A 90 -7.84 -4.12 -3.46
CA CYS A 90 -7.86 -2.87 -2.71
C CYS A 90 -8.43 -3.17 -1.32
N VAL A 91 -7.67 -2.88 -0.27
CA VAL A 91 -8.15 -2.99 1.11
C VAL A 91 -8.33 -1.58 1.66
N ILE A 92 -9.50 -1.33 2.22
CA ILE A 92 -9.88 -0.08 2.88
C ILE A 92 -10.18 -0.43 4.33
N ASP A 93 -9.28 -0.10 5.24
CA ASP A 93 -9.45 -0.37 6.68
C ASP A 93 -9.63 0.94 7.45
N CYS A 94 -10.83 1.12 7.98
CA CYS A 94 -11.21 2.35 8.67
C CYS A 94 -10.62 2.48 10.08
N ALA A 95 -9.95 1.45 10.62
CA ALA A 95 -9.26 1.55 11.91
C ALA A 95 -7.86 2.15 11.79
N MET A 96 -7.31 2.23 10.58
CA MET A 96 -6.00 2.86 10.38
C MET A 96 -6.14 4.38 10.40
N ALA A 97 -5.10 5.09 10.85
CA ALA A 97 -5.08 6.55 10.98
C ALA A 97 -5.36 7.30 9.65
N ASN A 98 -5.16 6.63 8.51
CA ASN A 98 -5.44 7.11 7.16
C ASN A 98 -6.74 6.51 6.57
N GLY A 99 -7.62 5.93 7.39
CA GLY A 99 -8.86 5.32 6.92
C GLY A 99 -9.73 6.34 6.19
N ALA A 100 -9.86 6.22 4.87
CA ALA A 100 -10.57 7.14 3.98
C ALA A 100 -12.11 7.17 4.17
N CYS A 101 -12.60 6.76 5.34
CA CYS A 101 -14.00 6.44 5.57
C CYS A 101 -14.83 7.67 5.97
N ASN A 102 -14.18 8.80 6.28
CA ASN A 102 -14.86 10.08 6.47
C ASN A 102 -15.39 10.70 5.18
N GLN A 103 -15.18 10.05 4.03
CA GLN A 103 -15.67 10.45 2.72
C GLN A 103 -16.37 9.26 2.05
N PRO A 104 -17.21 9.48 1.02
CA PRO A 104 -17.82 8.38 0.27
C PRO A 104 -16.75 7.44 -0.29
N ILE A 105 -16.87 6.15 0.02
CA ILE A 105 -15.90 5.14 -0.41
C ILE A 105 -16.28 4.69 -1.83
N VAL A 106 -15.37 4.85 -2.79
CA VAL A 106 -15.59 4.39 -4.17
C VAL A 106 -14.58 3.29 -4.50
N CYS A 107 -15.09 2.08 -4.72
CA CYS A 107 -14.25 0.98 -5.17
C CYS A 107 -13.77 1.25 -6.61
N PRO A 108 -12.43 1.30 -6.84
CA PRO A 108 -11.89 1.63 -8.15
C PRO A 108 -12.22 0.59 -9.21
N ALA A 109 -12.24 1.04 -10.46
CA ALA A 109 -12.67 0.23 -11.60
C ALA A 109 -11.86 -1.07 -11.74
N GLY A 110 -12.54 -2.20 -11.74
CA GLY A 110 -11.93 -3.52 -11.90
C GLY A 110 -11.13 -4.04 -10.70
N PHE A 111 -11.18 -3.36 -9.55
CA PHE A 111 -10.57 -3.84 -8.30
C PHE A 111 -11.52 -4.73 -7.49
N LYS A 112 -10.93 -5.69 -6.77
CA LYS A 112 -11.57 -6.45 -5.70
C LYS A 112 -11.37 -5.68 -4.40
N CYS A 113 -12.43 -5.06 -3.90
CA CYS A 113 -12.39 -4.25 -2.68
C CYS A 113 -12.73 -5.09 -1.44
N ASP A 114 -11.90 -4.98 -0.40
CA ASP A 114 -12.19 -5.42 0.97
C ASP A 114 -12.30 -4.17 1.85
N ILE A 115 -13.53 -3.85 2.26
CA ILE A 115 -13.88 -2.62 2.97
C ILE A 115 -14.26 -3.00 4.41
N ARG A 116 -13.50 -2.50 5.38
CA ARG A 116 -13.63 -2.85 6.79
C ARG A 116 -14.06 -1.62 7.58
N CYS A 117 -15.36 -1.53 7.82
CA CYS A 117 -16.01 -0.47 8.59
C CYS A 117 -16.07 -0.90 10.07
N ASN A 118 -14.90 -0.91 10.71
CA ASN A 118 -14.66 -1.41 12.06
C ASN A 118 -14.66 -0.32 13.14
N GLN A 119 -14.88 0.94 12.77
CA GLN A 119 -15.13 2.04 13.70
C GLN A 119 -16.60 2.43 13.66
N ASP A 120 -17.11 2.89 14.79
CA ASP A 120 -18.45 3.45 14.85
C ASP A 120 -18.54 4.56 13.81
N ASN A 121 -19.56 4.48 12.96
CA ASN A 121 -19.86 5.53 11.99
C ASN A 121 -18.88 5.63 10.82
N ALA A 122 -17.96 4.66 10.69
CA ALA A 122 -16.87 4.72 9.74
C ALA A 122 -17.29 5.01 8.31
N CYS A 123 -18.15 4.19 7.70
CA CYS A 123 -18.50 4.24 6.28
C CYS A 123 -19.89 4.82 6.04
N ARG A 124 -20.34 5.75 6.90
CA ARG A 124 -21.67 6.35 6.80
C ARG A 124 -21.87 7.26 5.59
N GLN A 125 -20.78 7.70 4.98
CA GLN A 125 -20.85 8.57 3.79
C GLN A 125 -21.21 7.80 2.51
N GLY A 126 -21.40 6.48 2.60
CA GLY A 126 -21.73 5.64 1.47
C GLY A 126 -20.58 4.78 1.00
N ILE A 127 -20.94 3.61 0.48
CA ILE A 127 -20.01 2.69 -0.17
C ILE A 127 -20.52 2.44 -1.58
N ASN A 128 -19.73 2.83 -2.57
CA ASN A 128 -20.05 2.68 -3.99
C ASN A 128 -19.12 1.64 -4.63
N CYS A 129 -19.72 0.50 -4.97
CA CYS A 129 -19.07 -0.63 -5.62
C CYS A 129 -19.42 -0.77 -7.11
N LEU A 130 -20.07 0.23 -7.71
CA LEU A 130 -20.61 0.15 -9.08
C LEU A 130 -19.56 -0.15 -10.15
N GLN A 131 -18.30 0.22 -9.91
CA GLN A 131 -17.19 0.01 -10.84
C GLN A 131 -16.26 -1.14 -10.41
N GLY A 132 -16.44 -1.68 -9.20
CA GLY A 132 -15.59 -2.75 -8.67
C GLY A 132 -15.81 -4.07 -9.38
N ALA A 133 -14.77 -4.90 -9.44
CA ALA A 133 -14.89 -6.29 -9.91
C ALA A 133 -15.59 -7.17 -8.87
N SER A 134 -15.32 -6.92 -7.58
CA SER A 134 -16.04 -7.52 -6.46
C SER A 134 -15.90 -6.64 -5.22
N CYS A 135 -16.88 -6.70 -4.32
CA CYS A 135 -16.84 -5.99 -3.05
C CYS A 135 -17.15 -6.91 -1.88
N GLN A 136 -16.23 -6.95 -0.93
CA GLN A 136 -16.42 -7.54 0.38
C GLN A 136 -16.48 -6.41 1.40
N ILE A 137 -17.57 -6.33 2.15
CA ILE A 137 -17.86 -5.23 3.06
C ILE A 137 -18.14 -5.81 4.44
N SER A 138 -17.35 -5.41 5.42
CA SER A 138 -17.47 -5.84 6.81
C SER A 138 -17.88 -4.66 7.69
N CYS A 139 -19.14 -4.67 8.14
CA CYS A 139 -19.75 -3.66 8.98
C CYS A 139 -19.80 -4.17 10.43
N SER A 140 -18.68 -4.12 11.13
CA SER A 140 -18.55 -4.71 12.47
C SER A 140 -18.88 -3.76 13.62
N ALA A 141 -18.77 -2.45 13.39
CA ALA A 141 -19.07 -1.44 14.40
C ALA A 141 -20.51 -0.90 14.31
N ARG A 142 -20.93 -0.10 15.30
CA ARG A 142 -22.30 0.45 15.36
C ARG A 142 -22.51 1.41 14.21
N GLN A 143 -23.63 1.26 13.49
CA GLN A 143 -24.04 2.18 12.41
C GLN A 143 -22.87 2.48 11.46
N SER A 144 -22.09 1.45 11.14
CA SER A 144 -20.80 1.57 10.45
C SER A 144 -20.96 1.71 8.94
N CYS A 145 -21.99 1.08 8.35
CA CYS A 145 -22.28 1.16 6.93
C CYS A 145 -23.66 1.80 6.70
N ASP A 146 -23.67 2.86 5.89
CA ASP A 146 -24.90 3.44 5.34
C ASP A 146 -24.73 3.58 3.83
N GLN A 147 -25.84 3.53 3.08
CA GLN A 147 -25.87 3.70 1.62
C GLN A 147 -24.86 2.81 0.87
N VAL A 148 -24.99 1.49 1.03
CA VAL A 148 -24.15 0.53 0.31
C VAL A 148 -24.77 0.26 -1.07
N ALA A 149 -24.09 0.68 -2.14
CA ALA A 149 -24.47 0.43 -3.51
C ALA A 149 -23.56 -0.63 -4.13
N CYS A 150 -24.05 -1.86 -4.22
CA CYS A 150 -23.35 -2.95 -4.88
C CYS A 150 -23.35 -2.77 -6.41
N GLY A 151 -22.22 -3.11 -7.05
CA GLY A 151 -22.04 -3.06 -8.50
C GLY A 151 -22.44 -4.35 -9.21
N PRO A 152 -22.10 -4.50 -10.50
CA PRO A 152 -22.44 -5.70 -11.27
C PRO A 152 -21.68 -6.96 -10.82
N GLY A 153 -20.53 -6.80 -10.15
CA GLY A 153 -19.75 -7.91 -9.61
C GLY A 153 -20.37 -8.57 -8.38
N ALA A 154 -19.64 -9.52 -7.79
CA ALA A 154 -20.03 -10.14 -6.53
C ALA A 154 -19.94 -9.13 -5.37
N CYS A 155 -20.99 -9.06 -4.55
CA CYS A 155 -21.10 -8.19 -3.39
C CYS A 155 -21.43 -9.03 -2.14
N SER A 156 -20.53 -9.03 -1.17
CA SER A 156 -20.73 -9.67 0.14
C SER A 156 -20.73 -8.60 1.21
N VAL A 157 -21.84 -8.44 1.93
CA VAL A 157 -22.00 -7.47 3.01
C VAL A 157 -22.29 -8.21 4.31
N THR A 158 -21.38 -8.11 5.27
CA THR A 158 -21.53 -8.74 6.59
C THR A 158 -21.78 -7.68 7.65
N CYS A 159 -22.95 -7.75 8.27
CA CYS A 159 -23.45 -6.78 9.23
C CYS A 159 -23.43 -7.40 10.64
N ASN A 160 -22.31 -7.21 11.35
CA ASN A 160 -22.09 -7.77 12.69
C ASN A 160 -22.37 -6.74 13.81
N GLY A 161 -22.21 -5.45 13.53
CA GLY A 161 -22.44 -4.39 14.53
C GLY A 161 -23.92 -4.08 14.72
N VAL A 162 -24.25 -3.40 15.82
CA VAL A 162 -25.62 -2.96 16.10
C VAL A 162 -26.05 -1.90 15.09
N GLN A 163 -27.17 -2.13 14.41
CA GLN A 163 -27.64 -1.28 13.29
C GLN A 163 -26.53 -0.98 12.27
N SER A 164 -25.60 -1.91 12.09
CA SER A 164 -24.39 -1.72 11.29
C SER A 164 -24.67 -1.48 9.82
N CYS A 165 -25.78 -1.98 9.28
CA CYS A 165 -26.16 -1.83 7.90
C CYS A 165 -27.48 -1.09 7.77
N ARG A 166 -27.42 0.10 7.19
CA ARG A 166 -28.59 0.92 6.87
C ARG A 166 -28.56 1.20 5.36
N ASN A 167 -29.59 0.79 4.64
CA ASN A 167 -29.70 1.00 3.18
C ASN A 167 -28.63 0.27 2.37
N VAL A 168 -28.85 -1.02 2.14
CA VAL A 168 -28.02 -1.85 1.23
C VAL A 168 -28.80 -2.11 -0.03
N ALA A 169 -28.26 -1.67 -1.17
CA ALA A 169 -28.81 -1.88 -2.49
C ALA A 169 -27.91 -2.85 -3.26
N CYS A 170 -28.38 -4.09 -3.42
CA CYS A 170 -27.72 -5.10 -4.25
C CYS A 170 -27.74 -4.73 -5.74
N GLY A 171 -28.76 -3.96 -6.18
CA GLY A 171 -28.90 -3.54 -7.58
C GLY A 171 -28.82 -4.71 -8.54
N ASN A 172 -27.96 -4.57 -9.55
CA ASN A 172 -27.70 -5.58 -10.58
C ASN A 172 -26.48 -6.47 -10.25
N SER A 173 -26.10 -6.61 -8.97
CA SER A 173 -25.02 -7.54 -8.59
C SER A 173 -25.29 -8.93 -9.11
N CYS A 174 -24.26 -9.51 -9.74
CA CYS A 174 -24.32 -10.88 -10.23
C CYS A 174 -24.34 -11.90 -9.09
N ALA A 175 -23.92 -11.51 -7.88
CA ALA A 175 -24.14 -12.26 -6.64
C ALA A 175 -24.20 -11.25 -5.49
N CYS A 176 -25.28 -11.24 -4.71
CA CYS A 176 -25.40 -10.36 -3.55
C CYS A 176 -25.75 -11.15 -2.29
N ASP A 177 -24.80 -11.25 -1.38
CA ASP A 177 -24.97 -11.85 -0.08
C ASP A 177 -24.93 -10.76 0.98
N VAL A 178 -26.04 -10.57 1.69
CA VAL A 178 -26.14 -9.63 2.81
C VAL A 178 -26.48 -10.43 4.05
N MET A 179 -25.54 -10.55 4.97
CA MET A 179 -25.70 -11.33 6.20
C MET A 179 -25.85 -10.41 7.41
N CYS A 180 -27.00 -10.48 8.06
CA CYS A 180 -27.37 -9.67 9.22
C CYS A 180 -27.29 -10.50 10.50
N THR A 181 -26.11 -10.64 11.08
CA THR A 181 -25.84 -11.48 12.26
C THR A 181 -25.81 -10.69 13.57
N GLY A 182 -25.50 -9.39 13.50
CA GLY A 182 -25.50 -8.52 14.68
C GLY A 182 -26.91 -8.22 15.21
N ASN A 183 -27.00 -7.90 16.51
CA ASN A 183 -28.26 -7.48 17.11
C ASN A 183 -28.81 -6.25 16.40
N GLN A 184 -30.02 -6.35 15.84
CA GLN A 184 -30.63 -5.28 15.03
C GLN A 184 -29.73 -4.78 13.90
N ALA A 185 -28.80 -5.61 13.38
CA ALA A 185 -27.78 -5.17 12.43
C ALA A 185 -28.35 -4.50 11.18
N CYS A 186 -29.48 -5.01 10.68
CA CYS A 186 -30.17 -4.50 9.50
C CYS A 186 -31.52 -3.83 9.85
N PHE A 187 -31.76 -3.52 11.13
CA PHE A 187 -33.00 -2.92 11.57
C PHE A 187 -33.00 -1.40 11.35
N GLY A 188 -34.13 -0.84 10.90
CA GLY A 188 -34.29 0.60 10.67
C GLY A 188 -33.61 1.10 9.39
N GLY A 189 -33.26 0.20 8.46
CA GLY A 189 -32.82 0.51 7.11
C GLY A 189 -33.57 -0.33 6.08
N SER A 190 -33.35 -0.05 4.80
CA SER A 190 -33.88 -0.85 3.70
C SER A 190 -32.81 -1.77 3.12
N ILE A 191 -33.10 -3.06 2.97
CA ILE A 191 -32.23 -3.99 2.23
C ILE A 191 -32.97 -4.36 0.94
N SER A 192 -32.39 -3.97 -0.19
CA SER A 192 -32.93 -4.19 -1.52
C SER A 192 -32.11 -5.26 -2.23
N CYS A 193 -32.64 -6.48 -2.24
CA CYS A 193 -32.07 -7.60 -2.98
C CYS A 193 -32.46 -7.53 -4.46
N SER A 194 -31.66 -8.13 -5.34
CA SER A 194 -31.92 -8.15 -6.79
C SER A 194 -33.26 -8.80 -7.17
N SER A 195 -33.75 -9.73 -6.36
CA SER A 195 -35.10 -10.28 -6.43
C SER A 195 -35.61 -10.60 -5.03
N ILE A 196 -36.95 -10.59 -4.87
CA ILE A 196 -37.60 -11.01 -3.63
C ILE A 196 -37.31 -12.49 -3.31
N ALA A 197 -37.13 -13.32 -4.33
CA ALA A 197 -36.79 -14.75 -4.17
C ALA A 197 -35.41 -14.97 -3.53
N CYS A 198 -34.56 -13.93 -3.53
CA CYS A 198 -33.21 -13.96 -3.02
C CYS A 198 -33.09 -13.36 -1.62
N ARG A 199 -34.23 -13.04 -0.97
CA ARG A 199 -34.22 -12.63 0.43
C ARG A 199 -33.95 -13.83 1.33
N SER A 200 -33.03 -13.64 2.28
CA SER A 200 -32.76 -14.60 3.35
C SER A 200 -32.87 -13.89 4.69
N GLY A 201 -34.00 -14.08 5.37
CA GLY A 201 -34.34 -13.34 6.59
C GLY A 201 -34.42 -11.83 6.35
N LEU A 202 -33.59 -11.06 7.06
CA LEU A 202 -33.46 -9.61 6.89
C LEU A 202 -32.46 -9.21 5.80
N GLY A 203 -31.76 -10.18 5.21
CA GLY A 203 -30.70 -9.97 4.24
C GLY A 203 -31.00 -10.53 2.85
N CYS A 204 -29.94 -10.70 2.07
CA CYS A 204 -29.97 -11.23 0.71
C CYS A 204 -29.04 -12.44 0.63
N THR A 205 -29.30 -13.32 -0.31
CA THR A 205 -28.40 -14.43 -0.64
C THR A 205 -28.27 -14.57 -2.15
N SER A 206 -27.08 -14.99 -2.58
CA SER A 206 -26.79 -15.40 -3.95
C SER A 206 -27.19 -16.86 -4.23
N SER A 207 -27.60 -17.63 -3.21
CA SER A 207 -27.98 -19.03 -3.34
C SER A 207 -29.50 -19.21 -3.18
N PRO A 208 -30.19 -20.02 -4.01
CA PRO A 208 -29.66 -20.92 -5.06
C PRO A 208 -29.38 -20.19 -6.39
N ASN A 209 -28.94 -20.92 -7.43
CA ASN A 209 -28.48 -20.37 -8.73
C ASN A 209 -29.38 -19.37 -9.46
N LEU A 210 -30.66 -19.21 -9.07
CA LEU A 210 -31.52 -18.14 -9.60
C LEU A 210 -31.19 -16.75 -9.02
N CYS A 211 -30.39 -16.71 -7.94
CA CYS A 211 -29.98 -15.51 -7.22
C CYS A 211 -28.54 -15.08 -7.51
N HIS A 212 -27.86 -15.82 -8.40
CA HIS A 212 -26.61 -15.40 -9.00
C HIS A 212 -26.65 -15.55 -10.52
N SER A 213 -26.07 -14.60 -11.24
CA SER A 213 -26.05 -14.58 -12.70
C SER A 213 -24.76 -13.93 -13.24
N CYS A 214 -23.62 -14.33 -12.67
CA CYS A 214 -22.33 -13.88 -13.17
C CYS A 214 -22.08 -14.51 -14.55
N GLN A 215 -22.26 -13.72 -15.61
CA GLN A 215 -21.92 -14.09 -16.99
C GLN A 215 -20.47 -13.74 -17.33
#